data_AF-A0A4R6GFW1-F1
#
_entry.id   AF-A0A4R6GFW1-F1
#
_cell.length_a   1.000
_cell.length_b   1.000
_cell.length_c   1.000
_cell.angle_alpha   90.00
_cell.angle_beta   90.00
_cell.angle_gamma   90.00
#
_symmetry.space_group_name_H-M   'P 1'
#
loop_
_entity.id
_entity.type
_entity.pdbx_description
1 polymer ?
#
loop_
_entity_poly.entity_id
_entity_poly.type
_entity_poly.pdbx_seq_one_letter_code
_entity_poly.pdbx_strand_id
1 'polypeptide(L)'
;MTLIDSKRPSKLYYFSERSSLERSLSLGEFRLSPPASDLTTHGANPGHYLVLGLMQSWDGTLFDTTLNVDSYLVVHDAEEFGERLHKAVQKTLPNWAGIDAAISYGAPSPLGKVFSKAKSHVKENEWRFAWRPMHAGASVHPVVIKIGSIEDIAELHSRND
;
A
#
# COMPACT_ATOMS: atom_id res chain seq x y z
N MET A 1 -3.87 26.53 -0.38
CA MET A 1 -3.83 25.52 -1.46
C MET A 1 -2.70 24.57 -1.10
N THR A 2 -3.01 23.51 -0.37
CA THR A 2 -1.99 22.56 0.11
C THR A 2 -1.50 21.79 -1.10
N LEU A 3 -0.24 22.00 -1.48
CA LEU A 3 0.43 21.19 -2.50
C LEU A 3 0.31 19.73 -2.05
N ILE A 4 -0.53 18.96 -2.74
CA ILE A 4 -0.39 17.51 -2.70
C ILE A 4 0.96 17.29 -3.35
N ASP A 5 1.96 16.90 -2.56
CA ASP A 5 3.22 16.46 -3.14
C ASP A 5 2.88 15.23 -3.99
N SER A 6 2.80 15.47 -5.30
CA SER A 6 2.16 14.57 -6.27
C SER A 6 3.17 13.58 -6.83
N LYS A 7 4.43 13.66 -6.40
CA LYS A 7 5.50 12.84 -6.92
C LYS A 7 5.63 11.59 -6.05
N ARG A 8 5.54 10.43 -6.69
CA ARG A 8 5.84 9.15 -6.07
C ARG A 8 7.23 9.23 -5.40
N PRO A 9 7.39 8.74 -4.15
CA PRO A 9 8.69 8.75 -3.48
C PRO A 9 9.71 7.96 -4.28
N SER A 10 11.01 8.22 -4.12
CA SER A 10 12.04 7.43 -4.80
C SER A 10 12.13 6.00 -4.25
N LYS A 11 11.79 5.80 -2.98
CA LYS A 11 11.81 4.49 -2.32
C LYS A 11 10.51 4.23 -1.56
N LEU A 12 10.19 2.95 -1.41
CA LEU A 12 9.09 2.48 -0.57
C LEU A 12 9.59 1.38 0.38
N TYR A 13 8.99 1.31 1.55
CA TYR A 13 9.33 0.34 2.59
C TYR A 13 8.12 -0.54 2.89
N TYR A 14 8.28 -1.86 2.84
CA TYR A 14 7.21 -2.80 3.13
C TYR A 14 7.56 -3.68 4.32
N PHE A 15 6.92 -3.42 5.45
CA PHE A 15 7.15 -4.11 6.72
C PHE A 15 6.21 -5.32 6.85
N SER A 16 6.75 -6.50 7.12
CA SER A 16 5.96 -7.73 7.35
C SER A 16 6.79 -8.84 8.02
N GLU A 17 6.23 -10.04 8.12
CA GLU A 17 6.95 -11.25 8.46
C GLU A 17 7.93 -11.63 7.35
N ARG A 18 9.14 -12.07 7.72
CA ARG A 18 10.20 -12.44 6.78
C ARG A 18 9.73 -13.39 5.68
N SER A 19 9.01 -14.45 6.06
CA SER A 19 8.51 -15.48 5.13
C SER A 19 7.57 -14.89 4.06
N SER A 20 6.78 -13.89 4.41
CA SER A 20 5.90 -13.16 3.48
C SER A 20 6.69 -12.24 2.57
N LEU A 21 7.74 -11.60 3.09
CA LEU A 21 8.61 -10.72 2.31
C LEU A 21 9.52 -11.49 1.34
N GLU A 22 9.97 -12.69 1.69
CA GLU A 22 10.70 -13.57 0.79
C GLU A 22 9.86 -13.93 -0.45
N ARG A 23 8.56 -14.17 -0.26
CA ARG A 23 7.60 -14.37 -1.38
C ARG A 23 7.35 -13.09 -2.16
N SER A 24 7.22 -11.96 -1.45
CA SER A 24 7.08 -10.64 -2.09
C SER A 24 8.28 -10.34 -2.98
N LEU A 25 9.50 -10.62 -2.51
CA LEU A 25 10.75 -10.36 -3.21
C LEU A 25 10.92 -11.30 -4.42
N SER A 26 10.86 -12.61 -4.21
CA SER A 26 11.19 -13.61 -5.23
C SER A 26 10.05 -13.85 -6.24
N LEU A 27 8.79 -13.72 -5.81
CA LEU A 27 7.61 -14.00 -6.65
C LEU A 27 6.80 -12.76 -7.01
N GLY A 28 7.09 -11.61 -6.39
CA GLY A 28 6.28 -10.40 -6.55
C GLY A 28 4.88 -10.56 -5.95
N GLU A 29 4.72 -11.35 -4.90
CA GLU A 29 3.41 -11.69 -4.34
C GLU A 29 2.95 -10.64 -3.33
N PHE A 30 1.87 -9.92 -3.65
CA PHE A 30 1.29 -8.91 -2.76
C PHE A 30 -0.21 -9.17 -2.54
N ARG A 31 -0.67 -8.99 -1.31
CA ARG A 31 -2.08 -9.14 -0.95
C ARG A 31 -2.77 -7.79 -0.90
N LEU A 32 -3.65 -7.53 -1.85
CA LEU A 32 -4.56 -6.39 -1.82
C LEU A 32 -5.73 -6.73 -0.90
N SER A 33 -6.02 -5.87 0.07
CA SER A 33 -7.10 -6.11 1.04
C SER A 33 -8.01 -4.90 1.14
N PRO A 34 -9.25 -5.05 1.61
CA PRO A 34 -10.07 -3.90 1.98
C PRO A 34 -9.33 -3.01 2.98
N PRO A 35 -9.51 -1.68 2.92
CA PRO A 35 -8.93 -0.77 3.90
C PRO A 35 -9.42 -1.14 5.32
N ALA A 36 -8.53 -1.06 6.32
CA ALA A 36 -8.86 -1.39 7.70
C ALA A 36 -10.09 -0.60 8.19
N SER A 37 -10.97 -1.28 8.94
CA SER A 37 -12.30 -0.76 9.30
C SER A 37 -12.28 0.39 10.31
N ASP A 38 -11.14 0.70 10.91
CA ASP A 38 -10.92 1.85 11.79
C ASP A 38 -10.94 3.20 11.04
N LEU A 39 -10.92 3.17 9.70
CA LEU A 39 -10.95 4.34 8.83
C LEU A 39 -12.34 4.98 8.66
N THR A 40 -13.38 4.49 9.35
CA THR A 40 -14.76 4.98 9.19
C THR A 40 -15.23 5.87 10.35
N THR A 41 -14.65 7.05 10.51
CA THR A 41 -15.15 8.06 11.48
C THR A 41 -16.37 8.85 11.03
N HIS A 42 -16.90 8.63 9.82
CA HIS A 42 -18.17 9.23 9.40
C HIS A 42 -18.89 8.28 8.45
N GLY A 43 -20.11 7.85 8.79
CA GLY A 43 -20.92 6.78 8.18
C GLY A 43 -21.30 6.92 6.70
N ALA A 44 -20.35 7.20 5.83
CA ALA A 44 -20.45 6.97 4.39
C ALA A 44 -19.61 5.74 4.07
N ASN A 45 -20.21 4.79 3.36
CA ASN A 45 -19.56 3.57 2.86
C ASN A 45 -18.22 3.98 2.20
N PRO A 46 -17.05 3.66 2.79
CA PRO A 46 -15.81 3.83 2.06
C PRO A 46 -16.01 3.00 0.79
N GLY A 47 -15.81 3.57 -0.40
CA GLY A 47 -16.01 2.81 -1.63
C GLY A 47 -15.38 1.43 -1.54
N HIS A 48 -15.89 0.45 -2.27
CA HIS A 48 -15.33 -0.89 -2.27
C HIS A 48 -13.90 -0.85 -2.84
N TYR A 49 -12.89 -0.60 -2.00
CA TYR A 49 -11.50 -0.53 -2.40
C TYR A 49 -10.76 -1.80 -2.01
N LEU A 50 -9.80 -2.19 -2.84
CA LEU A 50 -8.67 -3.02 -2.43
C LEU A 50 -7.45 -2.12 -2.39
N VAL A 51 -6.65 -2.23 -1.33
CA VAL A 51 -5.50 -1.38 -1.08
C VAL A 51 -4.24 -2.19 -0.80
N LEU A 52 -3.09 -1.60 -1.10
CA LEU A 52 -1.77 -1.99 -0.65
C LEU A 52 -1.06 -0.74 -0.12
N GLY A 53 -0.60 -0.78 1.13
CA GLY A 53 0.10 0.32 1.77
C GLY A 53 1.59 -0.02 1.96
N LEU A 54 2.45 0.91 1.58
CA LEU A 54 3.90 0.88 1.85
C LEU A 54 4.29 2.20 2.49
N MET A 55 5.38 2.23 3.24
CA MET A 55 5.85 3.43 3.93
C MET A 55 6.79 4.21 3.03
N GLN A 56 6.73 5.55 3.07
CA GLN A 56 7.62 6.42 2.29
C GLN A 56 8.99 6.61 2.94
N SER A 57 9.10 6.29 4.23
CA SER A 57 10.34 6.39 5.01
C SER A 57 10.49 5.17 5.90
N TRP A 58 11.73 4.80 6.19
CA TRP A 58 12.02 3.82 7.21
C TRP A 58 11.76 4.40 8.61
N ASP A 59 10.98 3.69 9.42
CA ASP A 59 10.75 4.00 10.83
C ASP A 59 10.81 2.69 11.63
N GLY A 60 11.90 2.48 12.36
CA GLY A 60 12.09 1.29 13.18
C GLY A 60 11.05 1.11 14.29
N THR A 61 10.28 2.14 14.66
CA THR A 61 9.19 2.00 15.64
C THR A 61 8.04 1.16 15.09
N LEU A 62 7.94 0.97 13.76
CA LEU A 62 6.90 0.16 13.14
C LEU A 62 6.99 -1.34 13.49
N PHE A 63 8.18 -1.83 13.84
CA PHE A 63 8.36 -3.19 14.37
C PHE A 63 7.66 -3.41 15.70
N ASP A 64 7.47 -2.35 16.50
CA ASP A 64 6.88 -2.42 17.83
C ASP A 64 5.39 -2.07 17.81
N THR A 65 4.93 -1.31 16.82
CA THR A 65 3.53 -0.90 16.69
C THR A 65 2.69 -1.81 15.80
N THR A 66 3.33 -2.64 14.96
CA THR A 66 2.65 -3.56 14.04
C THR A 66 2.81 -4.99 14.51
N LEU A 67 1.70 -5.74 14.58
CA LEU A 67 1.73 -7.13 15.01
C LEU A 67 2.47 -8.01 14.00
N ASN A 68 3.32 -8.91 14.49
CA ASN A 68 4.07 -9.90 13.71
C ASN A 68 4.96 -9.29 12.61
N VAL A 69 5.60 -8.14 12.85
CA VAL A 69 6.57 -7.58 11.91
C VAL A 69 7.98 -7.81 12.43
N ASP A 70 8.82 -8.49 11.65
CA ASP A 70 10.22 -8.78 11.99
C ASP A 70 11.22 -8.38 10.89
N SER A 71 10.73 -7.99 9.72
CA SER A 71 11.52 -7.70 8.52
C SER A 71 10.90 -6.58 7.68
N TYR A 72 11.65 -6.06 6.71
CA TYR A 72 11.16 -5.10 5.73
C TYR A 72 11.82 -5.25 4.37
N LEU A 73 11.06 -4.97 3.31
CA LEU A 73 11.61 -4.75 1.97
C LEU A 73 11.88 -3.26 1.77
N VAL A 74 13.00 -2.95 1.15
CA VAL A 74 13.26 -1.64 0.56
C VAL A 74 13.09 -1.78 -0.95
N VAL A 75 12.12 -1.10 -1.52
CA VAL A 75 11.95 -0.94 -2.97
C VAL A 75 12.68 0.33 -3.38
N HIS A 76 13.75 0.19 -4.17
CA HIS A 76 14.63 1.29 -4.58
C HIS A 76 14.14 2.05 -5.82
N ASP A 77 13.23 1.46 -6.59
CA ASP A 77 12.53 2.10 -7.71
C ASP A 77 11.01 1.98 -7.53
N ALA A 78 10.43 2.97 -6.87
CA ALA A 78 8.98 2.99 -6.62
C ALA A 78 8.16 3.17 -7.91
N GLU A 79 8.72 3.80 -8.95
CA GLU A 79 8.04 4.04 -10.21
C GLU A 79 7.85 2.71 -10.94
N GLU A 80 8.94 1.97 -11.13
CA GLU A 80 8.93 0.67 -11.76
C GLU A 80 8.06 -0.33 -10.97
N PHE A 81 8.17 -0.33 -9.64
CA PHE A 81 7.30 -1.14 -8.78
C PHE A 81 5.83 -0.82 -9.00
N GLY A 82 5.46 0.47 -8.98
CA GLY A 82 4.10 0.94 -9.19
C GLY A 82 3.55 0.53 -10.55
N GLU A 83 4.33 0.67 -11.62
CA GLU A 83 3.95 0.24 -12.97
C GLU A 83 3.71 -1.27 -13.05
N ARG A 84 4.65 -2.08 -12.53
CA ARG A 84 4.53 -3.55 -12.49
C ARG A 84 3.27 -3.97 -11.72
N LEU A 85 3.01 -3.31 -10.58
CA LEU A 85 1.84 -3.52 -9.75
C LEU A 85 0.54 -3.17 -10.47
N HIS A 86 0.38 -1.94 -10.97
CA HIS A 86 -0.83 -1.53 -11.71
C HIS A 86 -1.10 -2.44 -12.91
N LYS A 87 -0.05 -2.83 -13.64
CA LYS A 87 -0.17 -3.76 -14.78
C LYS A 87 -0.65 -5.15 -14.35
N ALA A 88 -0.17 -5.69 -13.24
CA ALA A 88 -0.61 -6.98 -12.73
C ALA A 88 -2.05 -6.92 -12.20
N VAL A 89 -2.42 -5.85 -11.52
CA VAL A 89 -3.80 -5.64 -11.05
C VAL A 89 -4.75 -5.50 -12.22
N GLN A 90 -4.42 -4.70 -13.25
CA GLN A 90 -5.27 -4.55 -14.44
C GLN A 90 -5.53 -5.88 -15.15
N LYS A 91 -4.56 -6.81 -15.15
CA LYS A 91 -4.76 -8.17 -15.69
C LYS A 91 -5.68 -9.02 -14.82
N THR A 92 -5.57 -8.90 -13.50
CA THR A 92 -6.30 -9.71 -12.52
C THR A 92 -7.72 -9.20 -12.29
N LEU A 93 -7.89 -7.88 -12.35
CA LEU A 93 -9.09 -7.11 -12.04
C LEU A 93 -9.37 -6.10 -13.17
N PRO A 94 -9.77 -6.55 -14.37
CA PRO A 94 -9.83 -5.71 -15.58
C PRO A 94 -10.83 -4.55 -15.52
N ASN A 95 -11.86 -4.64 -14.68
CA ASN A 95 -12.90 -3.62 -14.52
C ASN A 95 -12.70 -2.78 -13.25
N TRP A 96 -11.46 -2.63 -12.81
CA TRP A 96 -11.10 -1.83 -11.64
C TRP A 96 -10.20 -0.67 -12.04
N ALA A 97 -10.48 0.51 -11.48
CA ALA A 97 -9.65 1.69 -11.68
C ALA A 97 -8.69 1.84 -10.49
N GLY A 98 -7.40 1.96 -10.78
CA GLY A 98 -6.34 2.13 -9.79
C GLY A 98 -5.83 3.56 -9.70
N ILE A 99 -5.43 3.96 -8.49
CA ILE A 99 -4.72 5.20 -8.19
C ILE A 99 -3.78 4.95 -7.01
N ASP A 100 -2.66 5.66 -6.97
CA ASP A 100 -1.74 5.65 -5.82
C ASP A 100 -1.36 7.07 -5.39
N ALA A 101 -1.24 7.28 -4.09
CA ALA A 101 -0.89 8.57 -3.49
C ALA A 101 -0.49 8.45 -2.02
N ALA A 102 0.16 9.49 -1.50
CA ALA A 102 0.39 9.66 -0.07
C ALA A 102 -0.92 9.82 0.71
N ILE A 103 -0.95 9.30 1.94
CA ILE A 103 -2.05 9.47 2.87
C ILE A 103 -2.06 10.89 3.46
N SER A 104 -3.25 11.50 3.53
CA SER A 104 -3.49 12.72 4.29
C SER A 104 -3.82 12.39 5.76
N TYR A 105 -3.03 12.93 6.69
CA TYR A 105 -3.18 12.66 8.12
C TYR A 105 -3.84 13.84 8.86
N GLY A 106 -4.92 13.56 9.57
CA GLY A 106 -5.66 14.56 10.35
C GLY A 106 -6.50 15.53 9.50
N ALA A 107 -6.56 15.31 8.19
CA ALA A 107 -7.37 16.09 7.26
C ALA A 107 -7.97 15.19 6.16
N PRO A 108 -9.10 15.58 5.55
CA PRO A 108 -9.62 14.91 4.37
C PRO A 108 -8.67 15.05 3.19
N SER A 109 -8.43 13.95 2.48
CA SER A 109 -7.73 13.94 1.20
C SER A 109 -8.72 14.29 0.08
N PRO A 110 -8.31 15.09 -0.93
CA PRO A 110 -9.12 15.33 -2.11
C PRO A 110 -9.33 14.06 -2.95
N LEU A 111 -8.52 13.01 -2.73
CA LEU A 111 -8.70 11.68 -3.34
C LEU A 111 -9.70 10.80 -2.58
N GLY A 112 -10.34 11.34 -1.53
CA GLY A 112 -11.38 10.69 -0.74
C GLY A 112 -10.86 9.97 0.49
N LYS A 113 -11.79 9.40 1.26
CA LYS A 113 -11.53 8.79 2.59
C LYS A 113 -10.52 7.65 2.56
N VAL A 114 -10.41 6.92 1.44
CA VAL A 114 -9.41 5.85 1.29
C VAL A 114 -7.98 6.40 1.35
N PHE A 115 -7.77 7.70 1.13
CA PHE A 115 -6.48 8.39 1.25
C PHE A 115 -6.38 9.28 2.49
N SER A 116 -7.20 9.03 3.51
CA SER A 116 -7.20 9.78 4.77
C SER A 116 -6.99 8.87 5.97
N LYS A 117 -6.21 9.34 6.95
CA LYS A 117 -6.03 8.71 8.26
C LYS A 117 -6.11 9.74 9.39
N ALA A 118 -6.37 9.29 10.61
CA ALA A 118 -6.28 10.15 11.78
C ALA A 118 -4.84 10.61 12.02
N LYS A 119 -4.68 11.79 12.63
CA LYS A 119 -3.36 12.40 12.90
C LYS A 119 -2.44 11.51 13.76
N SER A 120 -3.02 10.64 14.60
CA SER A 120 -2.28 9.66 15.41
C SER A 120 -1.44 8.69 14.58
N HIS A 121 -1.80 8.45 13.32
CA HIS A 121 -1.11 7.51 12.42
C HIS A 121 -0.02 8.16 11.57
N VAL A 122 0.29 9.45 11.75
CA VAL A 122 1.21 10.19 10.88
C VAL A 122 2.60 9.55 10.76
N LYS A 123 3.03 8.80 11.78
CA LYS A 123 4.31 8.08 11.78
C LYS A 123 4.42 7.00 10.69
N GLU A 124 3.30 6.44 10.25
CA GLU A 124 3.29 5.43 9.20
C GLU A 124 3.80 6.02 7.87
N ASN A 125 3.58 7.32 7.62
CA ASN A 125 4.03 8.01 6.41
C ASN A 125 3.71 7.21 5.12
N GLU A 126 2.48 6.71 5.04
CA GLU A 126 2.07 5.70 4.06
C GLU A 126 1.88 6.30 2.66
N TRP A 127 2.44 5.61 1.67
CA TRP A 127 2.03 5.64 0.27
C TRP A 127 1.06 4.48 0.02
N ARG A 128 -0.13 4.80 -0.48
CA ARG A 128 -1.20 3.83 -0.68
C ARG A 128 -1.48 3.65 -2.16
N PHE A 129 -1.52 2.40 -2.60
CA PHE A 129 -2.16 2.00 -3.85
C PHE A 129 -3.59 1.57 -3.55
N ALA A 130 -4.55 2.03 -4.35
CA ALA A 130 -5.97 1.75 -4.17
C ALA A 130 -6.67 1.48 -5.50
N TRP A 131 -7.48 0.42 -5.55
CA TRP A 131 -8.30 0.08 -6.70
C TRP A 131 -9.76 0.00 -6.30
N ARG A 132 -10.65 0.54 -7.14
CA ARG A 132 -12.11 0.44 -6.99
C ARG A 132 -12.75 -0.23 -8.20
N PRO A 133 -13.83 -1.01 -8.02
CA PRO A 133 -14.59 -1.53 -9.13
C PRO A 133 -15.31 -0.39 -9.86
N MET A 134 -15.41 -0.51 -11.19
CA MET A 134 -16.13 0.45 -12.03
C MET A 134 -17.63 0.19 -12.08
N HIS A 135 -18.10 -0.95 -11.56
CA HIS A 135 -19.52 -1.33 -11.51
C HIS A 135 -19.98 -1.58 -10.07
N ALA A 136 -21.23 -1.22 -9.78
CA ALA A 136 -21.86 -1.52 -8.50
C ALA A 136 -22.02 -3.04 -8.33
N GLY A 137 -21.74 -3.56 -7.12
CA GLY A 137 -21.96 -4.98 -6.77
C GLY A 137 -20.74 -5.90 -6.86
N ALA A 138 -19.55 -5.39 -7.19
CA ALA A 138 -18.33 -6.19 -7.11
C ALA A 138 -17.98 -6.52 -5.65
N SER A 139 -17.67 -7.79 -5.36
CA SER A 139 -17.20 -8.18 -4.04
C SER A 139 -15.76 -7.69 -3.80
N VAL A 140 -15.49 -7.24 -2.57
CA VAL A 140 -14.18 -6.77 -2.08
C VAL A 140 -13.55 -7.85 -1.21
N HIS A 141 -13.30 -9.02 -1.79
CA HIS A 141 -12.48 -10.03 -1.13
C HIS A 141 -11.00 -9.71 -1.32
N PRO A 142 -10.13 -9.99 -0.32
CA PRO A 142 -8.70 -9.88 -0.51
C PRO A 142 -8.22 -10.69 -1.72
N VAL A 143 -7.35 -10.10 -2.53
CA VAL A 143 -6.79 -10.71 -3.73
C VAL A 143 -5.28 -10.70 -3.63
N VAL A 144 -4.66 -11.84 -3.95
CA VAL A 144 -3.20 -11.92 -4.10
C VAL A 144 -2.85 -11.67 -5.57
N ILE A 145 -1.98 -10.71 -5.82
CA ILE A 145 -1.45 -10.39 -7.15
C ILE A 145 0.02 -10.80 -7.23
N LYS A 146 0.49 -11.09 -8.45
CA LYS A 146 1.89 -11.44 -8.72
C LYS A 146 2.46 -10.51 -9.78
N ILE A 147 3.55 -9.81 -9.44
CA ILE A 147 4.22 -8.86 -10.34
C ILE A 147 5.52 -9.44 -10.96
N GLY A 148 5.89 -10.67 -10.60
CA GLY A 148 7.20 -11.25 -10.91
C GLY A 148 8.25 -10.87 -9.87
N SER A 149 9.42 -11.50 -9.92
CA SER A 149 10.52 -11.15 -9.01
C SER A 149 10.80 -9.65 -9.07
N ILE A 150 11.10 -9.07 -7.90
CA ILE A 150 11.52 -7.69 -7.74
C ILE A 150 12.92 -7.59 -7.13
N GLU A 151 13.70 -8.68 -7.14
CA GLU A 151 15.09 -8.70 -6.65
C GLU A 151 16.01 -7.71 -7.39
N ASP A 152 15.62 -7.29 -8.60
CA ASP A 152 16.32 -6.28 -9.38
C ASP A 152 16.09 -4.84 -8.89
N ILE A 153 15.00 -4.61 -8.15
CA ILE A 153 14.59 -3.27 -7.67
C ILE A 153 14.36 -3.20 -6.16
N ALA A 154 14.52 -4.31 -5.44
CA ALA A 154 14.25 -4.38 -4.01
C ALA A 154 15.19 -5.32 -3.26
N GLU A 155 15.33 -5.06 -1.97
CA GLU A 155 16.16 -5.84 -1.04
C GLU A 155 15.40 -6.13 0.26
N LEU A 156 15.68 -7.28 0.86
CA LEU A 156 15.10 -7.72 2.12
C LEU A 156 16.07 -7.49 3.27
N HIS A 157 15.57 -6.86 4.33
CA HIS A 157 16.27 -6.62 5.57
C HIS A 157 15.49 -7.20 6.75
N SER A 158 16.22 -7.62 7.77
CA SER A 158 15.69 -8.02 9.08
C SER A 158 15.68 -6.81 10.02
N ARG A 159 14.92 -6.89 11.11
CA ARG A 159 14.91 -5.86 12.16
C ARG A 159 16.30 -5.51 12.72
N ASN A 160 17.23 -6.46 12.72
CA ASN A 160 18.55 -6.34 13.38
C ASN A 160 19.72 -6.18 12.38
N ASP A 161 19.43 -5.89 11.11
CA ASP A 161 20.46 -5.66 10.10
C ASP A 161 21.17 -4.30 10.28
#